data_AF-A0A2Z3UQD3-F1
#
_entry.id   AF-A0A2Z3UQD3-F1
#
_cell.length_a   1.000
_cell.length_b   1.000
_cell.length_c   1.000
_cell.angle_alpha   90.00
_cell.angle_beta   90.00
_cell.angle_gamma   90.00
#
_symmetry.space_group_name_H-M   'P 1'
#
loop_
_entity.id
_entity.type
_entity.pdbx_description
1 polymer ?
#
loop_
_entity_poly.entity_id
_entity_poly.type
_entity_poly.pdbx_seq_one_letter_code
_entity_poly.pdbx_strand_id
1 'polypeptide(L)'
;MVAIGGLLAGAVLLPATAAQAAPSNCTSRYDLNTFSVYCGKGSGDFRAKVRCYRAGSTQYATRYGPWKVAGSTRSVAYCTTSEDAASGTWELRN
;
A
#
# COMPACT_ATOMS: atom_id res chain seq x y z
N MET A 1 45.30 -38.34 -2.29
CA MET A 1 44.06 -37.56 -2.50
C MET A 1 43.17 -37.80 -1.30
N VAL A 2 42.95 -36.78 -0.45
CA VAL A 2 41.65 -36.30 0.04
C VAL A 2 41.99 -35.02 0.81
N ALA A 3 41.67 -33.87 0.22
CA ALA A 3 41.63 -32.60 0.90
C ALA A 3 40.30 -32.53 1.68
N ILE A 4 40.35 -32.25 2.99
CA ILE A 4 39.17 -31.87 3.74
C ILE A 4 39.48 -30.49 4.33
N GLY A 5 39.16 -29.48 3.52
CA GLY A 5 39.28 -28.07 3.88
C GLY A 5 38.34 -27.76 5.04
N GLY A 6 38.85 -26.98 5.99
CA GLY A 6 38.10 -26.54 7.17
C GLY A 6 36.81 -25.83 6.78
N LEU A 7 35.72 -26.20 7.45
CA LEU A 7 34.51 -25.40 7.50
C LEU A 7 34.84 -24.08 8.22
N LEU A 8 35.17 -23.05 7.45
CA LEU A 8 35.00 -21.68 7.92
C LEU A 8 33.49 -21.47 8.05
N ALA A 9 33.04 -21.38 9.29
CA ALA A 9 31.73 -20.86 9.67
C ALA A 9 31.66 -19.37 9.24
N GLY A 10 31.51 -19.13 7.94
CA GLY A 10 31.19 -17.83 7.39
C GLY A 10 29.70 -17.61 7.58
N ALA A 11 29.30 -17.20 8.78
CA ALA A 11 28.01 -16.57 8.97
C ALA A 11 27.99 -15.33 8.08
N VAL A 12 27.41 -15.45 6.89
CA VAL A 12 27.10 -14.31 6.04
C VAL A 12 26.07 -13.51 6.80
N LEU A 13 26.54 -12.51 7.54
CA LEU A 13 25.72 -11.41 8.00
C LEU A 13 25.30 -10.65 6.74
N LEU A 14 24.21 -11.13 6.12
CA LEU A 14 23.45 -10.29 5.22
C LEU A 14 23.13 -9.04 6.04
N PRO A 15 23.51 -7.83 5.60
CA PRO A 15 23.01 -6.64 6.25
C PRO A 15 21.50 -6.79 6.19
N ALA A 16 20.86 -6.85 7.35
CA ALA A 16 19.41 -6.78 7.44
C ALA A 16 19.04 -5.57 6.60
N THR A 17 18.52 -5.79 5.40
CA THR A 17 17.97 -4.72 4.58
C THR A 17 17.01 -4.07 5.53
N ALA A 18 17.29 -2.84 5.91
CA ALA A 18 16.40 -2.10 6.77
C ALA A 18 15.02 -2.37 6.19
N ALA A 19 14.15 -2.98 6.99
CA ALA A 19 12.74 -2.85 6.78
C ALA A 19 12.53 -1.33 6.87
N GLN A 20 12.80 -0.62 5.77
CA GLN A 20 12.44 0.76 5.53
C GLN A 20 10.94 0.65 5.67
N ALA A 21 10.48 0.96 6.87
CA ALA A 21 9.35 0.29 7.49
C ALA A 21 8.14 0.63 6.64
N ALA A 22 7.79 -0.21 5.67
CA ALA A 22 6.73 0.11 4.74
C ALA A 22 5.49 0.52 5.54
N PRO A 23 4.67 1.47 5.05
CA PRO A 23 3.54 1.97 5.79
C PRO A 23 2.75 0.81 6.40
N SER A 24 2.66 0.81 7.72
CA SER A 24 2.20 -0.28 8.56
C SER A 24 1.03 0.20 9.40
N ASN A 25 0.22 -0.75 9.90
CA ASN A 25 -1.01 -0.43 10.63
C ASN A 25 -1.96 0.44 9.78
N CYS A 26 -2.11 0.05 8.51
CA CYS A 26 -3.02 0.69 7.58
C CYS A 26 -4.46 0.27 7.86
N THR A 27 -5.32 1.25 8.06
CA THR A 27 -6.77 1.08 8.17
C THR A 27 -7.42 1.71 6.96
N SER A 28 -8.33 0.97 6.35
CA SER A 28 -9.16 1.48 5.25
C SER A 28 -10.60 1.60 5.70
N ARG A 29 -11.27 2.66 5.25
CA ARG A 29 -12.71 2.80 5.39
C ARG A 29 -13.31 3.00 4.00
N TYR A 30 -14.34 2.21 3.76
CA TYR A 30 -15.09 2.20 2.52
C TYR A 30 -16.48 2.78 2.79
N ASP A 31 -16.87 3.77 2.00
CA ASP A 31 -18.19 4.39 2.00
C ASP A 31 -18.71 4.37 0.54
N LEU A 32 -20.00 4.72 0.33
CA LEU A 32 -20.71 4.52 -0.96
C LEU A 32 -19.93 4.98 -2.20
N ASN A 33 -19.30 6.14 -2.12
CA ASN A 33 -18.59 6.79 -3.23
C ASN A 33 -17.18 7.25 -2.81
N THR A 34 -16.69 6.82 -1.65
CA THR A 34 -15.37 7.22 -1.16
C THR A 34 -14.61 6.06 -0.55
N PHE A 35 -13.31 6.05 -0.80
CA PHE A 35 -12.38 5.13 -0.18
C PHE A 35 -11.29 5.90 0.52
N SER A 36 -11.12 5.64 1.81
CA SER A 36 -10.16 6.35 2.63
C SER A 36 -9.22 5.39 3.33
N VAL A 37 -7.94 5.75 3.38
CA VAL A 37 -6.87 4.90 3.91
C VAL A 37 -6.03 5.74 4.85
N TYR A 38 -5.64 5.17 5.97
CA TYR A 38 -4.74 5.78 6.93
C TYR A 38 -3.75 4.75 7.44
N CYS A 39 -2.46 4.98 7.23
CA CYS A 39 -1.39 4.17 7.82
C CYS A 39 -0.79 4.91 9.01
N GLY A 40 -0.92 4.32 10.21
CA GLY A 40 -0.51 4.96 11.47
C GLY A 40 0.96 4.73 11.84
N LYS A 41 1.68 3.83 11.17
CA LYS A 41 3.07 3.49 11.46
C LYS A 41 3.88 3.30 10.18
N GLY A 42 5.20 3.28 10.30
CA GLY A 42 6.14 3.07 9.19
C GLY A 42 6.68 4.38 8.62
N SER A 43 7.63 4.23 7.70
CA SER A 43 8.20 5.24 6.83
C SER A 43 7.75 4.99 5.40
N GLY A 44 7.39 6.05 4.68
CA GLY A 44 6.94 5.98 3.29
C GLY A 44 5.59 6.62 3.06
N ASP A 45 5.21 6.68 1.79
CA ASP A 45 3.97 7.27 1.33
C ASP A 45 2.93 6.18 1.05
N PHE A 46 1.68 6.51 1.30
CA PHE A 46 0.54 5.69 0.93
C PHE A 46 -0.52 6.54 0.22
N ARG A 47 -1.30 5.91 -0.65
CA ARG A 47 -2.50 6.54 -1.22
C ARG A 47 -3.66 5.59 -1.30
N ALA A 48 -4.87 6.13 -1.18
CA ALA A 48 -6.10 5.42 -1.49
C ALA A 48 -6.26 5.25 -3.01
N LYS A 49 -6.73 4.08 -3.44
CA LYS A 49 -7.08 3.76 -4.83
C LYS A 49 -8.46 3.14 -4.84
N VAL A 50 -9.41 3.80 -5.49
CA VAL A 50 -10.78 3.30 -5.62
C VAL A 50 -11.08 3.01 -7.08
N ARG A 51 -11.75 1.89 -7.32
CA ARG A 51 -12.30 1.54 -8.62
C ARG A 51 -13.78 1.91 -8.59
N CYS A 52 -14.12 2.94 -9.33
CA CYS A 52 -15.47 3.44 -9.48
C CYS A 52 -16.15 2.73 -10.65
N TYR A 53 -17.43 2.46 -10.50
CA TYR A 53 -18.27 1.94 -11.57
C TYR A 53 -19.56 2.74 -11.63
N ARG A 54 -20.17 2.79 -12.81
CA ARG A 54 -21.51 3.38 -12.97
C ARG A 54 -22.49 2.24 -13.20
N ALA A 55 -23.59 2.23 -12.45
CA ALA A 55 -24.66 1.26 -12.66
C ALA A 55 -25.16 1.32 -14.12
N GLY A 56 -25.19 0.17 -14.80
CA GLY A 56 -25.52 0.08 -16.23
C GLY A 56 -24.35 0.37 -17.19
N SER A 57 -23.14 0.61 -16.69
CA SER A 57 -21.92 0.72 -17.50
C SER A 57 -20.98 -0.45 -17.22
N THR A 58 -20.34 -0.96 -18.27
CA THR A 58 -19.23 -1.94 -18.16
C THR A 58 -17.88 -1.27 -17.93
N GLN A 59 -17.84 0.07 -17.96
CA GLN A 59 -16.61 0.83 -17.77
C GLN A 59 -16.34 1.05 -16.28
N TYR A 60 -15.07 0.89 -15.92
CA TYR A 60 -14.56 1.17 -14.58
C TYR A 60 -13.55 2.30 -14.65
N ALA A 61 -13.69 3.28 -13.76
CA ALA A 61 -12.73 4.37 -13.61
C ALA A 61 -11.91 4.13 -12.33
N THR A 62 -10.58 4.10 -12.45
CA THR A 62 -9.73 4.08 -11.25
C THR A 62 -9.41 5.50 -10.84
N ARG A 63 -9.74 5.84 -9.60
CA ARG A 63 -9.45 7.15 -8.99
C ARG A 63 -8.45 6.94 -7.86
N TYR A 64 -7.55 7.91 -7.73
CA TYR A 64 -6.49 7.89 -6.75
C TYR A 64 -6.64 9.09 -5.82
N GLY A 65 -6.43 8.83 -4.54
CA GLY A 65 -6.27 9.87 -3.53
C GLY A 65 -4.86 10.47 -3.57
N PRO A 66 -4.63 11.55 -2.82
CA PRO A 66 -3.30 12.13 -2.68
C PRO A 66 -2.36 11.16 -1.97
N TRP A 67 -1.08 11.18 -2.34
CA TRP A 67 -0.03 10.52 -1.56
C TRP A 67 0.11 11.21 -0.20
N LYS A 68 0.18 10.41 0.86
CA LYS A 68 0.32 10.85 2.25
C LYS A 68 1.38 10.04 2.94
N VAL A 69 2.18 10.70 3.78
CA VAL A 69 3.20 10.04 4.59
C VAL A 69 2.53 9.24 5.71
N ALA A 70 3.03 8.03 5.98
CA ALA A 70 2.65 7.24 7.14
C ALA A 70 2.75 8.05 8.45
N GLY A 71 1.73 7.96 9.29
CA GLY A 71 1.64 8.74 10.54
C GLY A 71 1.20 10.19 10.39
N SER A 72 0.91 10.67 9.17
CA SER A 72 0.41 12.04 8.93
C SER A 72 -1.12 12.12 8.93
N THR A 73 -1.74 11.94 7.75
CA THR A 73 -3.18 12.18 7.55
C THR A 73 -3.76 11.14 6.60
N ARG A 74 -5.08 10.97 6.64
CA ARG A 74 -5.80 10.01 5.81
C ARG A 74 -5.75 10.42 4.33
N SER A 75 -5.44 9.48 3.44
CA SER A 75 -5.59 9.64 2.00
C SER A 75 -7.01 9.25 1.61
N VAL A 76 -7.71 10.10 0.87
CA VAL A 76 -9.09 9.85 0.45
C VAL A 76 -9.19 9.92 -1.06
N ALA A 77 -9.75 8.87 -1.66
CA ALA A 77 -10.10 8.80 -3.07
C ALA A 77 -11.62 8.86 -3.21
N TYR A 78 -12.09 9.64 -4.18
CA TYR A 78 -13.51 9.91 -4.41
C TYR A 78 -13.91 9.41 -5.80
N CYS A 79 -15.06 8.75 -5.86
CA CYS A 79 -15.78 8.53 -7.11
C CYS A 79 -16.65 9.75 -7.43
N THR A 80 -17.04 9.93 -8.70
CA THR A 80 -17.96 11.02 -9.04
C THR A 80 -19.36 10.75 -8.49
N THR A 81 -20.23 11.77 -8.45
CA THR A 81 -21.59 11.66 -7.90
C THR A 81 -22.51 10.70 -8.66
N SER A 82 -22.10 10.25 -9.86
CA SER A 82 -22.84 9.28 -10.68
C SER A 82 -22.13 7.93 -10.78
N GLU A 83 -21.15 7.69 -9.90
CA GLU A 83 -20.38 6.46 -9.82
C GLU A 83 -20.37 5.96 -8.37
N ASP A 84 -20.52 4.66 -8.21
CA ASP A 84 -20.38 3.98 -6.95
C ASP A 84 -18.97 3.41 -6.84
N ALA A 85 -18.46 3.31 -5.62
CA ALA A 85 -17.25 2.55 -5.40
C ALA A 85 -17.57 1.07 -5.64
N ALA A 86 -16.81 0.40 -6.51
CA ALA A 86 -16.87 -1.05 -6.74
C ALA A 86 -15.87 -1.80 -5.86
N SER A 87 -14.65 -1.26 -5.72
CA SER A 87 -13.63 -1.80 -4.84
C SER A 87 -12.62 -0.74 -4.43
N GLY A 88 -12.01 -0.92 -3.26
CA GLY A 88 -11.00 -0.02 -2.71
C GLY A 88 -9.73 -0.80 -2.35
N THR A 89 -8.58 -0.29 -2.77
CA THR A 89 -7.26 -0.81 -2.44
C THR A 89 -6.34 0.35 -2.09
N TRP A 90 -5.20 0.09 -1.46
CA TRP A 90 -4.20 1.11 -1.21
C TRP A 90 -2.88 0.76 -1.88
N GLU A 91 -2.14 1.79 -2.24
CA GLU A 91 -0.80 1.65 -2.79
C GLU A 91 0.19 2.25 -1.80
N LEU A 92 1.29 1.53 -1.61
CA LEU A 92 2.39 1.92 -0.76
C LEU A 92 3.59 2.29 -1.65
N ARG A 93 4.33 3.29 -1.24
CA ARG A 93 5.56 3.77 -1.88
C ARG A 93 6.59 4.03 -0.78
N ASN A 94 7.82 3.59 -1.01
CA ASN A 94 8.96 3.76 -0.11
C ASN A 94 10.05 4.57 -0.82
#